data_AF-A0A0H5CQM1-F1
#
_entry.id   AF-A0A0H5CQM1-F1
#
_cell.length_a   1.000
_cell.length_b   1.000
_cell.length_c   1.000
_cell.angle_alpha   90.00
_cell.angle_beta   90.00
_cell.angle_gamma   90.00
#
_symmetry.space_group_name_H-M   'P 1'
#
loop_
_entity.id
_entity.type
_entity.pdbx_description
1 polymer ?
#
loop_
_entity_poly.entity_id
_entity_poly.type
_entity_poly.pdbx_seq_one_letter_code
_entity_poly.pdbx_strand_id
1 'polypeptide(L)'
;MALVHLSAADADGPTELHRGDTVELRLPESPTTGYRWRWRLPVTLRMLADEHVDAAMTGLDAPGSAGERRLAFDVTAAGLHELRAELARPWEGEAREALTFVLHAL
;
A
#
# COMPACT_ATOMS: atom_id res chain seq x y z
N MET A 1 8.60 -13.75 11.66
CA MET A 1 8.60 -12.99 10.40
C MET A 1 7.61 -13.67 9.49
N ALA A 2 6.38 -13.18 9.48
CA ALA A 2 5.36 -13.57 8.52
C ALA A 2 5.27 -12.53 7.40
N LEU A 3 4.78 -12.95 6.23
CA LEU A 3 4.37 -12.05 5.16
C LEU A 3 2.86 -11.82 5.29
N VAL A 4 2.46 -10.58 5.55
CA VAL A 4 1.06 -10.16 5.64
C VAL A 4 0.68 -9.41 4.37
N HIS A 5 -0.44 -9.77 3.76
CA HIS A 5 -0.95 -9.08 2.57
C HIS A 5 -2.09 -8.16 2.98
N LEU A 6 -2.03 -6.91 2.52
CA LEU A 6 -3.09 -5.92 2.70
C LEU A 6 -3.59 -5.44 1.35
N SER A 7 -4.84 -5.02 1.34
CA SER A 7 -5.55 -4.48 0.19
C SER A 7 -6.38 -3.27 0.59
N ALA A 8 -7.04 -2.63 -0.37
CA ALA A 8 -7.96 -1.53 -0.08
C ALA A 8 -9.09 -1.91 0.90
N ALA A 9 -9.45 -3.20 1.00
CA ALA A 9 -10.50 -3.68 1.91
C ALA A 9 -10.09 -3.63 3.39
N ASP A 10 -8.79 -3.57 3.68
CA ASP A 10 -8.25 -3.51 5.03
C ASP A 10 -8.10 -2.06 5.53
N ALA A 11 -8.47 -1.08 4.70
CA ALA A 11 -8.50 0.32 5.08
C ALA A 11 -9.55 0.57 6.17
N ASP A 12 -9.27 1.57 7.02
CA ASP A 12 -10.10 2.06 8.12
C ASP A 12 -10.41 1.03 9.23
N GLY A 13 -9.85 -0.19 9.13
CA GLY A 13 -9.90 -1.24 10.15
C GLY A 13 -8.54 -1.49 10.81
N PRO A 14 -8.52 -1.99 12.07
CA PRO A 14 -7.28 -2.43 12.70
C PRO A 14 -6.83 -3.77 12.11
N THR A 15 -5.57 -3.84 11.68
CA THR A 15 -4.89 -5.09 11.30
C THR A 15 -3.91 -5.47 12.41
N GLU A 16 -4.03 -6.69 12.92
CA GLU A 16 -3.05 -7.25 13.86
C GLU A 16 -1.81 -7.78 13.13
N LEU A 17 -0.64 -7.41 13.62
CA LEU A 17 0.68 -7.76 13.10
C LEU A 17 1.61 -8.10 14.27
N HIS A 18 2.81 -8.58 13.97
CA HIS A 18 3.90 -8.66 14.94
C HIS A 18 5.08 -7.80 14.53
N ARG A 19 5.86 -7.35 15.52
CA ARG A 19 7.16 -6.73 15.23
C ARG A 19 8.06 -7.71 14.45
N GLY A 20 8.60 -7.24 13.34
CA GLY A 20 9.42 -8.02 12.43
C GLY A 20 8.64 -8.72 11.32
N ASP A 21 7.33 -8.53 11.24
CA ASP A 21 6.56 -8.94 10.06
C ASP A 21 6.85 -8.01 8.88
N THR A 22 6.80 -8.62 7.69
CA THR A 22 6.84 -7.90 6.42
C THR A 22 5.41 -7.79 5.91
N VAL A 23 5.01 -6.58 5.56
CA VAL A 23 3.68 -6.29 5.03
C VAL A 23 3.81 -5.93 3.56
N GLU A 24 2.93 -6.49 2.74
CA GLU A 24 2.76 -6.18 1.34
C GLU A 24 1.37 -5.61 1.10
N LEU A 25 1.30 -4.29 0.92
CA LEU A 25 0.08 -3.58 0.58
C LEU A 25 -0.05 -3.48 -0.94
N ARG A 26 -1.16 -3.96 -1.48
CA ARG A 26 -1.50 -3.87 -2.91
C ARG A 26 -2.75 -3.02 -3.10
N LEU A 27 -2.60 -1.94 -3.85
CA LEU A 27 -3.71 -1.05 -4.20
C LEU A 27 -3.87 -0.98 -5.72
N PRO A 28 -5.09 -1.00 -6.26
CA PRO A 28 -5.32 -0.82 -7.69
C PRO A 28 -4.74 0.52 -8.18
N GLU A 29 -4.00 0.48 -9.29
CA GLU A 29 -3.39 1.66 -9.93
C GLU A 29 -3.40 1.51 -11.45
N SER A 30 -3.89 2.52 -12.17
CA SER A 30 -3.86 2.56 -13.64
C SER A 30 -2.93 3.67 -14.12
N PRO A 31 -1.70 3.37 -14.58
CA PRO A 31 -0.72 4.38 -14.99
C PRO A 31 -1.21 5.31 -16.11
N THR A 32 -2.08 4.80 -16.98
CA THR A 32 -2.68 5.54 -18.11
C THR A 32 -3.53 6.73 -17.66
N THR A 33 -3.99 6.75 -16.42
CA THR A 33 -4.80 7.84 -15.85
C THR A 33 -3.96 8.97 -15.25
N GLY A 34 -2.66 8.72 -15.03
CA GLY A 34 -1.72 9.62 -14.37
C GLY A 34 -1.81 9.64 -12.83
N TYR A 35 -2.80 8.96 -12.24
CA TYR A 35 -2.90 8.82 -10.79
C TYR A 35 -1.87 7.82 -10.26
N ARG A 36 -1.25 8.16 -9.12
CA ARG A 36 -0.30 7.29 -8.41
C ARG A 36 -0.54 7.34 -6.92
N TRP A 37 -0.30 6.23 -6.24
CA TRP A 37 -0.34 6.18 -4.77
C TRP A 37 0.90 6.84 -4.17
N ARG A 38 0.68 7.66 -3.14
CA ARG A 38 1.71 8.31 -2.33
C ARG A 38 1.57 7.79 -0.90
N TRP A 39 2.67 7.35 -0.32
CA TRP A 39 2.69 6.72 1.00
C TRP A 39 3.18 7.69 2.07
N ARG A 40 2.48 7.76 3.19
CA ARG A 40 2.97 8.38 4.43
C ARG A 40 3.15 7.29 5.47
N LEU A 41 4.39 6.86 5.61
CA LEU A 41 4.80 5.85 6.58
C LEU A 41 5.37 6.55 7.82
N PRO A 42 5.05 6.08 9.05
CA PRO A 42 5.78 6.46 10.23
C PRO A 42 7.17 5.81 10.20
N VAL A 43 8.12 6.35 10.97
CA VAL A 43 9.51 5.84 11.01
C VAL A 43 9.62 4.37 11.44
N THR A 44 8.60 3.86 12.12
CA THR A 44 8.49 2.46 12.58
C THR A 44 8.12 1.48 11.48
N LEU A 45 7.64 1.94 10.31
CA LEU A 45 7.38 1.13 9.13
C LEU A 45 8.47 1.40 8.09
N ARG A 46 9.41 0.47 7.97
CA ARG A 46 10.55 0.62 7.06
C ARG A 46 10.18 0.12 5.68
N MET A 47 10.00 1.03 4.73
CA MET A 47 9.79 0.70 3.32
C MET A 47 10.95 -0.13 2.77
N LEU A 48 10.62 -1.23 2.11
CA LEU A 48 11.52 -2.15 1.41
C LEU A 48 11.42 -1.99 -0.10
N ALA A 49 10.19 -1.85 -0.62
CA ALA A 49 9.92 -1.68 -2.05
C ALA A 49 8.65 -0.86 -2.27
N ASP A 50 8.60 -0.14 -3.39
CA ASP A 50 7.44 0.59 -3.89
C ASP A 50 7.44 0.50 -5.42
N GLU A 51 6.63 -0.41 -5.96
CA GLU A 51 6.67 -0.79 -7.37
C GLU A 51 5.28 -0.82 -8.00
N HIS A 52 5.24 -0.55 -9.31
CA HIS A 52 4.04 -0.77 -10.11
C HIS A 52 4.08 -2.20 -10.68
N VAL A 53 2.99 -2.94 -10.53
CA VAL A 53 2.80 -4.29 -11.04
C VAL A 53 1.75 -4.23 -12.12
N ASP A 54 2.15 -4.44 -13.37
CA ASP A 54 1.24 -4.44 -14.51
C ASP A 54 0.26 -5.61 -14.45
N ALA A 55 -0.99 -5.40 -14.91
CA ALA A 55 -2.01 -6.44 -14.96
C ALA A 55 -1.63 -7.67 -15.82
N ALA A 56 -0.75 -7.48 -16.81
CA ALA A 56 -0.20 -8.58 -17.60
C ALA A 56 0.61 -9.57 -16.74
N MET A 57 1.21 -9.09 -15.64
CA MET A 57 1.94 -9.94 -14.70
C MET A 57 1.05 -10.64 -13.66
N THR A 58 -0.22 -10.25 -13.55
CA THR A 58 -1.19 -10.86 -12.61
C THR A 58 -2.09 -11.91 -13.28
N GLY A 59 -1.87 -12.20 -14.57
CA GLY A 59 -2.66 -13.17 -15.34
C GLY A 59 -4.00 -12.64 -15.86
N LEU A 60 -4.25 -11.33 -15.73
CA LEU A 60 -5.42 -10.63 -16.28
C LEU A 60 -5.07 -10.03 -17.64
N ASP A 61 -4.95 -10.92 -18.65
CA ASP A 61 -4.61 -10.63 -20.05
C ASP A 61 -5.71 -9.84 -20.81
N ALA A 62 -6.00 -8.61 -20.36
CA ALA A 62 -6.81 -7.67 -21.13
C ALA A 62 -6.06 -6.33 -21.28
N PRO A 63 -5.85 -5.84 -22.51
CA PRO A 63 -5.34 -4.49 -22.75
C PRO A 63 -6.23 -3.45 -22.04
N GLY A 64 -5.65 -2.69 -21.10
CA GLY A 64 -6.37 -1.69 -20.32
C GLY A 64 -6.82 -2.13 -18.91
N SER A 65 -6.50 -3.36 -18.49
CA SER A 65 -6.66 -3.76 -17.09
C SER A 65 -5.84 -2.86 -16.16
N ALA A 66 -6.44 -2.44 -15.05
CA ALA A 66 -5.74 -1.71 -14.00
C ALA A 66 -4.63 -2.59 -13.43
N GLY A 67 -3.40 -2.06 -13.39
CA GLY A 67 -2.33 -2.69 -12.62
C GLY A 67 -2.54 -2.47 -11.13
N GLU A 68 -1.53 -2.78 -10.35
CA GLU A 68 -1.50 -2.56 -8.91
C GLU A 68 -0.23 -1.81 -8.51
N ARG A 69 -0.32 -0.97 -7.49
CA ARG A 69 0.85 -0.46 -6.78
C ARG A 69 1.11 -1.37 -5.59
N ARG A 70 2.31 -1.92 -5.51
CA ARG A 70 2.78 -2.77 -4.41
C ARG A 70 3.76 -1.99 -3.55
N LEU A 71 3.40 -1.83 -2.28
CA LEU A 71 4.28 -1.31 -1.24
C LEU A 71 4.66 -2.47 -0.30
N ALA A 72 5.95 -2.75 -0.16
CA ALA A 72 6.46 -3.69 0.83
C ALA A 72 7.19 -2.93 1.94
N PHE A 73 6.92 -3.25 3.21
CA PHE A 73 7.59 -2.64 4.35
C PHE A 73 7.72 -3.62 5.53
N ASP A 74 8.73 -3.41 6.37
CA ASP A 74 8.88 -4.14 7.62
C ASP A 74 8.34 -3.34 8.80
N VAL A 75 7.68 -4.03 9.73
CA VAL A 75 7.28 -3.48 11.03
C VAL A 75 8.46 -3.56 11.99
N THR A 76 9.08 -2.42 12.30
CA THR A 76 10.31 -2.39 13.10
C THR A 76 10.08 -2.23 14.61
N ALA A 77 8.89 -1.79 15.01
CA ALA A 77 8.51 -1.59 16.41
C ALA A 77 7.11 -2.16 16.72
N ALA A 78 6.90 -2.57 17.97
CA ALA A 78 5.56 -2.90 18.48
C ALA A 78 4.75 -1.62 18.74
N GLY A 79 3.45 -1.75 18.89
CA GLY A 79 2.49 -0.66 19.11
C GLY A 79 1.58 -0.39 17.92
N LEU A 80 0.84 0.72 18.01
CA LEU A 80 -0.07 1.17 16.96
C LEU A 80 0.68 2.03 15.94
N HIS A 81 0.53 1.70 14.66
CA HIS A 81 1.09 2.46 13.54
C HIS A 81 -0.04 2.87 12.60
N GLU A 82 0.06 4.07 12.05
CA GLU A 82 -0.88 4.55 11.03
C GLU A 82 -0.12 4.75 9.72
N LEU A 83 -0.52 4.01 8.68
CA LEU A 83 -0.05 4.19 7.32
C LEU A 83 -1.15 4.91 6.52
N ARG A 84 -0.80 6.00 5.85
CA ARG A 84 -1.74 6.70 4.95
C ARG A 84 -1.31 6.55 3.49
N ALA A 85 -2.25 6.20 2.63
CA ALA A 85 -2.08 6.12 1.19
C ALA A 85 -2.95 7.19 0.51
N GLU A 86 -2.37 8.01 -0.36
CA GLU A 86 -3.06 9.09 -1.07
C GLU A 86 -2.93 8.88 -2.59
N LEU A 87 -4.04 8.70 -3.29
CA LEU A 87 -4.09 8.60 -4.75
C LEU A 87 -4.22 9.99 -5.36
N ALA A 88 -3.20 10.44 -6.08
CA ALA A 88 -3.25 11.72 -6.79
C ALA A 88 -2.31 11.75 -7.99
N ARG A 89 -2.46 12.76 -8.84
CA ARG A 89 -1.44 13.06 -9.85
C ARG A 89 -0.26 13.80 -9.21
N PRO A 90 0.97 13.65 -9.75
CA PRO A 90 2.14 14.34 -9.21
C PRO A 90 2.01 15.88 -9.15
N TRP A 91 1.20 16.47 -10.02
CA TRP A 91 0.95 17.91 -10.09
C TRP A 91 -0.34 18.36 -9.37
N GLU A 92 -1.12 17.42 -8.82
CA GLU A 92 -2.32 17.75 -8.02
C GLU A 92 -1.95 17.87 -6.54
N GLY A 93 -2.39 18.98 -5.93
CA GLY A 93 -2.22 19.20 -4.49
C GLY A 93 -3.13 18.30 -3.67
N GLU A 94 -4.40 18.23 -4.03
CA GLU A 94 -5.41 17.43 -3.35
C GLU A 94 -5.40 15.98 -3.85
N ALA A 95 -5.58 15.03 -2.93
CA ALA A 95 -5.74 13.62 -3.29
C ALA A 95 -7.18 13.35 -3.75
N ARG A 96 -7.32 12.53 -4.80
CA ARG A 96 -8.63 12.03 -5.25
C ARG A 96 -9.22 11.05 -4.25
N GLU A 97 -8.37 10.24 -3.65
CA GLU A 97 -8.72 9.21 -2.69
C GLU A 97 -7.62 9.12 -1.63
N ALA A 98 -8.00 8.86 -0.39
CA ALA A 98 -7.08 8.61 0.69
C ALA A 98 -7.57 7.42 1.52
N LEU A 99 -6.66 6.49 1.80
CA LEU A 99 -6.91 5.31 2.63
C LEU A 99 -6.00 5.37 3.85
N THR A 100 -6.54 4.97 5.00
CA THR A 100 -5.79 4.90 6.26
C THR A 100 -5.75 3.46 6.73
N PHE A 101 -4.58 2.97 7.10
CA PHE A 101 -4.37 1.62 7.61
C PHE A 101 -3.88 1.70 9.04
N VAL A 102 -4.65 1.12 9.95
CA VAL A 102 -4.33 1.08 11.38
C VAL A 102 -3.71 -0.27 11.68
N LEU A 103 -2.41 -0.29 11.98
CA LEU A 103 -1.63 -1.51 12.14
C LEU A 103 -1.24 -1.66 13.60
N HIS A 104 -1.73 -2.72 14.25
CA HIS A 104 -1.41 -3.02 15.64
C HIS A 104 -0.37 -4.13 15.70
N ALA A 105 0.88 -3.76 16.00
CA ALA A 105 1.99 -4.67 16.10
C ALA A 105 2.22 -5.13 17.54
N LEU A 106 2.13 -6.44 17.79
CA LEU A 106 2.43 -7.07 19.07
C LEU A 106 3.94 -7.38 19.22
#